data_AF-A0A9D9RBU0-F1
#
_entry.id   AF-A0A9D9RBU0-F1
#
_cell.length_a   1.000
_cell.length_b   1.000
_cell.length_c   1.000
_cell.angle_alpha   90.00
_cell.angle_beta   90.00
_cell.angle_gamma   90.00
#
_symmetry.space_group_name_H-M   'P 1'
#
loop_
_entity.id
_entity.type
_entity.pdbx_description
1 polymer ?
#
loop_
_entity_poly.entity_id
_entity_poly.type
_entity_poly.pdbx_seq_one_letter_code
_entity_poly.pdbx_strand_id
1 'polypeptide(L)'
;QQKAYWAADGNGKVSRENNPFLNGTIDLDSLDPNEIRVTNPSSTNRVTQEGKEVAVKKRGSGWAPVFSAAVSLSDNARVYARYGEALRMPSMFESTIGFSASQYEDLKPERAKNLEFAYVHDLRDAVGAQRFADVKLAWYRNNIKNVIERDRNFFLTNLDRQVVSGLELQGRYDNGRFFADLGINYTLSNKVCDEDTALLTDPYYGRVKTCVDNGFRNGYLQNMVQPKQTVNLLVGGRFLDQKLELGTRILYHQGSINTDAKNFYDLGRYSGYFNRPLSWTSVVVVDAHVNYRLNRQVAVELATSNLTNRYYLDPLSRTRMPAPGRTVRLSLTGKF
;
A
#
# COMPACT_ATOMS: atom_id res chain seq x y z
N GLN A 1 -4.29 23.10 -39.20
CA GLN A 1 -4.94 22.63 -37.96
C GLN A 1 -5.91 21.48 -38.20
N GLN A 2 -5.37 20.26 -38.26
CA GLN A 2 -6.17 19.04 -38.23
C GLN A 2 -6.54 18.73 -36.77
N LYS A 3 -7.83 18.77 -36.40
CA LYS A 3 -8.28 18.45 -35.05
C LYS A 3 -8.67 16.98 -34.98
N ALA A 4 -7.94 16.21 -34.19
CA ALA A 4 -8.29 14.83 -33.86
C ALA A 4 -9.08 14.81 -32.56
N TYR A 5 -10.31 14.30 -32.61
CA TYR A 5 -11.14 14.12 -31.42
C TYR A 5 -11.01 12.68 -30.94
N TRP A 6 -10.59 12.51 -29.69
CA TRP A 6 -10.56 11.21 -29.03
C TRP A 6 -11.78 11.09 -28.13
N ALA A 7 -12.75 10.28 -28.54
CA ALA A 7 -13.97 10.06 -27.77
C ALA A 7 -13.80 8.91 -26.78
N ALA A 8 -14.30 9.09 -25.56
CA ALA A 8 -14.43 8.00 -24.59
C ALA A 8 -15.58 7.06 -24.98
N ASP A 9 -15.56 5.84 -24.43
CA ASP A 9 -16.64 4.86 -24.54
C ASP A 9 -17.88 5.27 -23.72
N GLY A 10 -18.92 4.43 -23.76
CA GLY A 10 -20.16 4.66 -23.00
C GLY A 10 -19.99 4.67 -21.46
N ASN A 11 -18.81 4.31 -20.95
CA ASN A 11 -18.45 4.37 -19.54
C ASN A 11 -17.49 5.52 -19.20
N GLY A 12 -17.16 6.39 -20.16
CA GLY A 12 -16.23 7.49 -19.97
C GLY A 12 -14.75 7.10 -20.04
N LYS A 13 -14.41 5.85 -20.40
CA LYS A 13 -13.03 5.37 -20.55
C LYS A 13 -12.53 5.44 -21.99
N VAL A 14 -11.25 5.66 -22.17
CA VAL A 14 -10.56 5.60 -23.47
C VAL A 14 -9.76 4.31 -23.63
N SER A 15 -9.50 3.91 -24.88
CA SER A 15 -8.75 2.70 -25.22
C SER A 15 -7.78 2.95 -26.38
N ARG A 16 -6.90 1.99 -26.66
CA ARG A 16 -6.03 2.08 -27.85
C ARG A 16 -6.82 2.07 -29.16
N GLU A 17 -7.89 1.28 -29.22
CA GLU A 17 -8.69 1.09 -30.43
C GLU A 17 -9.40 2.37 -30.87
N ASN A 18 -9.87 3.17 -29.91
CA ASN A 18 -10.55 4.43 -30.20
C ASN A 18 -9.61 5.66 -30.18
N ASN A 19 -8.31 5.48 -29.98
CA ASN A 19 -7.33 6.55 -30.02
C ASN A 19 -6.91 6.84 -31.47
N PRO A 20 -7.23 8.03 -32.03
CA PRO A 20 -6.95 8.34 -33.44
C PRO A 20 -5.45 8.37 -33.79
N PHE A 21 -4.56 8.53 -32.81
CA PHE A 21 -3.11 8.53 -32.98
C PHE A 21 -2.49 7.13 -32.92
N LEU A 22 -3.21 6.15 -32.35
CA LEU A 22 -2.69 4.79 -32.13
C LEU A 22 -3.41 3.74 -32.97
N ASN A 23 -4.60 4.04 -33.48
CA ASN A 23 -5.41 3.13 -34.27
C ASN A 23 -5.13 3.19 -35.79
N GLY A 24 -4.11 3.96 -36.20
CA GLY A 24 -3.72 4.11 -37.60
C GLY A 24 -4.57 5.09 -38.41
N THR A 25 -5.52 5.82 -37.79
CA THR A 25 -6.32 6.84 -38.48
C THR A 25 -5.48 8.09 -38.80
N ILE A 26 -4.48 8.39 -37.97
CA ILE A 26 -3.59 9.54 -38.13
C ILE A 26 -2.14 9.06 -38.19
N ASP A 27 -1.44 9.51 -39.23
CA ASP A 27 0.01 9.35 -39.33
C ASP A 27 0.71 10.51 -38.60
N LEU A 28 1.26 10.21 -37.41
CA LEU A 28 1.95 11.16 -36.56
C LEU A 28 3.23 11.73 -37.21
N ASP A 29 3.89 10.98 -38.09
CA ASP A 29 5.15 11.42 -38.72
C ASP A 29 4.88 12.48 -39.81
N SER A 30 3.64 12.57 -40.27
CA SER A 30 3.18 13.53 -41.29
C SER A 30 2.69 14.87 -40.72
N LEU A 31 2.61 15.00 -39.39
CA LEU A 31 2.01 16.15 -38.70
C LEU A 31 3.05 17.03 -37.99
N ASP A 32 2.85 18.35 -38.06
CA ASP A 32 3.57 19.29 -37.19
C ASP A 32 3.11 19.08 -35.73
N PRO A 33 4.02 18.76 -34.79
CA PRO A 33 3.69 18.57 -33.37
C PRO A 33 2.90 19.73 -32.74
N ASN A 34 3.01 20.95 -33.28
CA ASN A 34 2.29 22.13 -32.80
C ASN A 34 0.83 22.21 -33.28
N GLU A 35 0.47 21.47 -34.33
CA GLU A 35 -0.90 21.41 -34.83
C GLU A 35 -1.75 20.33 -34.15
N ILE A 36 -1.13 19.43 -33.40
CA ILE A 36 -1.82 18.31 -32.76
C ILE A 36 -2.40 18.75 -31.42
N ARG A 37 -3.74 18.70 -31.31
CA ARG A 37 -4.43 18.88 -30.03
C ARG A 37 -5.26 17.65 -29.71
N VAL A 38 -4.81 16.84 -28.75
CA VAL A 38 -5.70 15.89 -28.08
C VAL A 38 -6.62 16.70 -27.18
N THR A 39 -7.88 16.83 -27.57
CA THR A 39 -8.88 17.28 -26.62
C THR A 39 -9.22 16.09 -25.74
N ASN A 40 -8.73 16.11 -24.50
CA ASN A 40 -9.03 15.03 -23.56
C ASN A 40 -10.55 14.95 -23.40
N PRO A 41 -11.20 13.80 -23.69
CA PRO A 41 -12.64 13.66 -23.52
C PRO A 41 -13.04 13.91 -22.07
N SER A 42 -12.14 13.61 -21.13
CA SER A 42 -12.35 13.98 -19.74
C SER A 42 -12.40 15.51 -19.56
N SER A 43 -11.56 16.34 -20.20
CA SER A 43 -11.68 17.80 -20.04
C SER A 43 -12.89 18.43 -20.74
N THR A 44 -13.42 17.83 -21.80
CA THR A 44 -14.57 18.40 -22.53
C THR A 44 -15.90 17.97 -21.96
N ASN A 45 -16.04 16.72 -21.49
CA ASN A 45 -17.23 16.29 -20.74
C ASN A 45 -17.22 16.73 -19.27
N ARG A 46 -16.05 17.00 -18.65
CA ARG A 46 -15.95 17.54 -17.27
C ARG A 46 -16.35 19.02 -17.16
N VAL A 47 -16.44 19.76 -18.28
CA VAL A 47 -16.82 21.19 -18.29
C VAL A 47 -18.24 21.42 -18.81
N THR A 48 -18.84 20.46 -19.54
CA THR A 48 -20.17 20.61 -20.15
C THR A 48 -21.32 20.00 -19.34
N GLN A 49 -21.05 19.21 -18.30
CA GLN A 49 -22.07 18.97 -17.29
C GLN A 49 -22.12 20.19 -16.36
N GLU A 50 -22.95 21.18 -16.71
CA GLU A 50 -23.71 21.92 -15.70
C GLU A 50 -24.50 20.88 -14.91
N GLY A 51 -23.82 20.25 -13.95
CA GLY A 51 -24.39 19.22 -13.11
C GLY A 51 -25.51 19.87 -12.32
N LYS A 52 -26.76 19.56 -12.67
CA LYS A 52 -27.88 19.75 -11.74
C LYS A 52 -27.44 19.10 -10.42
N GLU A 53 -27.33 19.91 -9.37
CA GLU A 53 -27.02 19.52 -8.00
C GLU A 53 -28.13 18.62 -7.41
N VAL A 54 -28.36 17.46 -8.02
CA VAL A 54 -29.35 16.50 -7.55
C VAL A 54 -28.57 15.38 -6.90
N ALA A 55 -28.67 15.27 -5.59
CA ALA A 55 -28.14 14.16 -4.84
C ALA A 55 -28.79 12.85 -5.33
N VAL A 56 -28.08 12.09 -6.16
CA VAL A 56 -28.56 10.79 -6.63
C VAL A 56 -28.28 9.74 -5.56
N LYS A 57 -29.33 9.05 -5.11
CA LYS A 57 -29.20 7.95 -4.17
C LYS A 57 -28.51 6.76 -4.85
N LYS A 58 -27.30 6.43 -4.40
CA LYS A 58 -26.57 5.24 -4.84
C LYS A 58 -26.87 4.05 -3.93
N ARG A 59 -26.94 2.85 -4.53
CA ARG A 59 -27.08 1.57 -3.82
C ARG A 59 -26.14 0.56 -4.47
N GLY A 60 -25.51 -0.26 -3.64
CA GLY A 60 -24.64 -1.35 -4.09
C GLY A 60 -24.77 -2.54 -3.15
N SER A 61 -24.61 -3.74 -3.70
CA SER A 61 -24.57 -4.99 -2.94
C SER A 61 -23.56 -5.92 -3.59
N GLY A 62 -23.04 -6.87 -2.82
CA GLY A 62 -22.27 -7.96 -3.39
C GLY A 62 -21.92 -9.01 -2.35
N TRP A 63 -21.47 -10.15 -2.86
CA TRP A 63 -21.07 -11.31 -2.08
C TRP A 63 -19.54 -11.46 -2.08
N ALA A 64 -18.98 -11.84 -0.92
CA ALA A 64 -17.55 -11.92 -0.66
C ALA A 64 -17.21 -13.25 0.07
N PRO A 65 -16.89 -14.33 -0.69
CA PRO A 65 -16.58 -15.63 -0.10
C PRO A 65 -15.22 -15.70 0.55
N VAL A 66 -15.07 -16.66 1.47
CA VAL A 66 -13.79 -17.06 2.04
C VAL A 66 -13.68 -18.58 2.04
N PHE A 67 -12.58 -19.11 1.55
CA PHE A 67 -12.24 -20.53 1.57
C PHE A 67 -10.85 -20.71 2.19
N SER A 68 -10.69 -21.72 3.03
CA SER A 68 -9.39 -22.07 3.60
C SER A 68 -9.26 -23.58 3.78
N ALA A 69 -8.09 -24.10 3.45
CA ALA A 69 -7.73 -25.50 3.68
C ALA A 69 -6.37 -25.54 4.39
N ALA A 70 -6.24 -26.43 5.36
CA ALA A 70 -4.98 -26.64 6.08
C ALA A 70 -4.72 -28.14 6.21
N VAL A 71 -3.46 -28.53 6.08
CA VAL A 71 -2.99 -29.90 6.21
C VAL A 71 -1.83 -29.93 7.20
N SER A 72 -1.96 -30.76 8.23
CA SER A 72 -0.85 -31.08 9.12
C SER A 72 0.05 -32.12 8.43
N LEU A 73 1.31 -31.77 8.21
CA LEU A 73 2.32 -32.67 7.64
C LEU A 73 2.92 -33.57 8.73
N SER A 74 2.94 -33.09 9.97
CA SER A 74 3.31 -33.82 11.19
C SER A 74 2.67 -33.12 12.40
N ASP A 75 2.98 -33.59 13.60
CA ASP A 75 2.56 -32.93 14.85
C ASP A 75 3.12 -31.50 14.97
N ASN A 76 4.27 -31.25 14.34
CA ASN A 76 5.03 -29.99 14.44
C ASN A 76 5.01 -29.16 13.16
N ALA A 77 4.37 -29.61 12.07
CA ALA A 77 4.38 -28.90 10.79
C ALA A 77 2.99 -28.83 10.15
N ARG A 78 2.61 -27.65 9.69
CA ARG A 78 1.33 -27.40 9.01
C ARG A 78 1.51 -26.51 7.80
N VAL A 79 0.85 -26.86 6.70
CA VAL A 79 0.65 -25.97 5.56
C VAL A 79 -0.79 -25.53 5.48
N TYR A 80 -1.04 -24.31 5.02
CA TYR A 80 -2.39 -23.88 4.67
C TYR A 80 -2.42 -23.01 3.43
N ALA A 81 -3.58 -23.03 2.77
CA ALA A 81 -3.96 -22.15 1.70
C ALA A 81 -5.24 -21.41 2.11
N ARG A 82 -5.30 -20.10 1.87
CA ARG A 82 -6.47 -19.27 2.12
C ARG A 82 -6.77 -18.40 0.92
N TYR A 83 -8.03 -18.40 0.53
CA TYR A 83 -8.60 -17.47 -0.42
C TYR A 83 -9.71 -16.66 0.26
N GLY A 84 -9.70 -15.35 0.09
CA GLY A 84 -10.78 -14.50 0.59
C GLY A 84 -11.07 -13.35 -0.36
N GLU A 85 -12.34 -13.02 -0.52
CA GLU A 85 -12.75 -11.78 -1.16
C GLU A 85 -13.22 -10.76 -0.13
N ALA A 86 -13.08 -9.48 -0.46
CA ALA A 86 -13.71 -8.38 0.28
C ALA A 86 -14.28 -7.36 -0.70
N LEU A 87 -15.36 -6.70 -0.28
CA LEU A 87 -16.02 -5.64 -1.04
C LEU A 87 -16.02 -4.35 -0.23
N ARG A 88 -15.56 -3.26 -0.84
CA ARG A 88 -15.66 -1.92 -0.28
C ARG A 88 -16.55 -1.08 -1.18
N MET A 89 -17.71 -0.69 -0.65
CA MET A 89 -18.56 0.29 -1.32
C MET A 89 -17.88 1.67 -1.29
N PRO A 90 -18.10 2.52 -2.30
CA PRO A 90 -17.70 3.93 -2.22
C PRO A 90 -18.24 4.56 -0.94
N SER A 91 -17.38 5.27 -0.23
CA SER A 91 -17.73 5.99 1.00
C SER A 91 -18.62 7.20 0.70
N MET A 92 -19.19 7.81 1.74
CA MET A 92 -19.91 9.09 1.60
C MET A 92 -19.02 10.19 1.02
N PHE A 93 -17.74 10.24 1.41
CA PHE A 93 -16.78 11.20 0.86
C PHE A 93 -16.54 10.98 -0.64
N GLU A 94 -16.44 9.72 -1.07
CA GLU A 94 -16.24 9.39 -2.49
C GLU A 94 -17.53 9.53 -3.31
N SER A 95 -18.69 9.45 -2.65
CA SER A 95 -20.02 9.53 -3.25
C SER A 95 -20.65 10.93 -3.17
N THR A 96 -19.90 11.94 -2.77
CA THR A 96 -20.36 13.34 -2.69
C THR A 96 -19.38 14.28 -3.40
N ILE A 97 -19.82 15.51 -3.65
CA ILE A 97 -18.99 16.57 -4.22
C ILE A 97 -18.57 17.48 -3.06
N GLY A 98 -17.27 17.75 -2.94
CA GLY A 98 -16.70 18.64 -1.94
C GLY A 98 -15.38 19.25 -2.38
N PHE A 99 -14.82 20.14 -1.55
CA PHE A 99 -13.64 20.94 -1.90
C PHE A 99 -12.38 20.12 -2.24
N SER A 100 -12.30 18.87 -1.77
CA SER A 100 -11.14 17.99 -1.95
C SER A 100 -11.48 16.63 -2.56
N ALA A 101 -12.72 16.44 -3.05
CA ALA A 101 -13.10 15.26 -3.82
C ALA A 101 -14.33 15.59 -4.66
N SER A 102 -14.29 15.16 -5.91
CA SER A 102 -15.43 15.24 -6.81
C SER A 102 -15.53 13.95 -7.60
N GLN A 103 -16.74 13.50 -7.88
CA GLN A 103 -17.01 12.37 -8.75
C GLN A 103 -17.84 12.86 -9.94
N TYR A 104 -17.48 12.44 -11.14
CA TYR A 104 -18.29 12.65 -12.35
C TYR A 104 -18.78 11.33 -12.95
N GLU A 105 -18.31 10.22 -12.41
CA GLU A 105 -18.68 8.87 -12.83
C GLU A 105 -19.30 8.12 -11.66
N ASP A 106 -20.10 7.12 -11.99
CA ASP A 106 -20.63 6.21 -10.98
C ASP A 106 -19.55 5.24 -10.52
N LEU A 107 -18.95 5.57 -9.37
CA LEU A 107 -17.96 4.72 -8.73
C LEU A 107 -18.52 3.33 -8.43
N LYS A 108 -17.84 2.32 -8.96
CA LYS A 108 -18.09 0.90 -8.70
C LYS A 108 -17.44 0.51 -7.37
N PRO A 109 -18.01 -0.47 -6.64
CA PRO A 109 -17.36 -1.04 -5.47
C PRO A 109 -16.01 -1.66 -5.81
N GLU A 110 -15.03 -1.45 -4.93
CA GLU A 110 -13.75 -2.14 -4.97
C GLU A 110 -13.94 -3.61 -4.56
N ARG A 111 -13.30 -4.52 -5.27
CA ARG A 111 -13.30 -5.95 -4.92
C ARG A 111 -11.88 -6.44 -4.72
N ALA A 112 -11.49 -6.71 -3.48
CA ALA A 112 -10.23 -7.35 -3.13
C ALA A 112 -10.35 -8.86 -3.25
N LYS A 113 -9.34 -9.51 -3.84
CA LYS A 113 -9.15 -10.96 -3.87
C LYS A 113 -7.78 -11.27 -3.28
N ASN A 114 -7.77 -12.00 -2.18
CA ASN A 114 -6.57 -12.30 -1.39
C ASN A 114 -6.30 -13.79 -1.48
N LEU A 115 -5.08 -14.14 -1.87
CA LEU A 115 -4.57 -15.51 -1.86
C LEU A 115 -3.34 -15.56 -0.96
N GLU A 116 -3.31 -16.55 -0.06
CA GLU A 116 -2.20 -16.77 0.85
C GLU A 116 -1.87 -18.26 0.92
N PHE A 117 -0.59 -18.58 0.83
CA PHE A 117 -0.05 -19.92 1.10
C PHE A 117 0.98 -19.79 2.20
N ALA A 118 0.89 -20.63 3.22
CA ALA A 118 1.83 -20.56 4.33
C ALA A 118 2.24 -21.94 4.83
N TYR A 119 3.48 -21.99 5.31
CA TYR A 119 4.06 -23.09 6.06
C TYR A 119 4.33 -22.61 7.48
N VAL A 120 3.95 -23.41 8.45
CA VAL A 120 4.15 -23.17 9.89
C VAL A 120 4.86 -24.38 10.47
N HIS A 121 5.91 -24.13 11.27
CA HIS A 121 6.66 -25.17 11.95
C HIS A 121 6.88 -24.80 13.41
N ASP A 122 6.63 -25.76 14.28
CA ASP A 122 6.91 -25.71 15.71
C ASP A 122 8.25 -26.38 16.00
N LEU A 123 9.22 -25.58 16.42
CA LEU A 123 10.59 -25.99 16.72
C LEU A 123 10.80 -26.23 18.23
N ARG A 124 9.76 -26.20 19.08
CA ARG A 124 9.90 -26.28 20.54
C ARG A 124 10.75 -27.46 20.99
N ASP A 125 10.46 -28.64 20.47
CA ASP A 125 11.18 -29.87 20.81
C ASP A 125 12.64 -29.84 20.33
N ALA A 126 12.88 -29.27 19.15
CA ALA A 126 14.20 -29.20 18.55
C ALA A 126 15.15 -28.26 19.29
N VAL A 127 14.63 -27.18 19.89
CA VAL A 127 15.44 -26.16 20.60
C VAL A 127 15.28 -26.18 22.12
N GLY A 128 14.52 -27.14 22.66
CA GLY A 128 14.24 -27.25 24.08
C GLY A 128 13.52 -26.02 24.66
N ALA A 129 12.69 -25.34 23.88
CA ALA A 129 11.97 -24.16 24.34
C ALA A 129 10.78 -24.54 25.23
N GLN A 130 10.69 -23.93 26.41
CA GLN A 130 9.63 -24.23 27.39
C GLN A 130 8.25 -23.68 27.00
N ARG A 131 8.18 -22.60 26.20
CA ARG A 131 6.92 -21.93 25.86
C ARG A 131 6.59 -22.07 24.39
N PHE A 132 7.31 -21.37 23.52
CA PHE A 132 7.07 -21.38 22.08
C PHE A 132 8.38 -21.19 21.31
N ALA A 133 8.47 -21.82 20.15
CA ALA A 133 9.55 -21.68 19.19
C ALA A 133 8.98 -21.94 17.79
N ASP A 134 8.16 -21.05 17.27
CA ASP A 134 7.43 -21.27 16.02
C ASP A 134 7.95 -20.38 14.91
N VAL A 135 7.98 -20.89 13.68
CA VAL A 135 8.26 -20.13 12.47
C VAL A 135 7.10 -20.28 11.49
N LYS A 136 6.70 -19.17 10.87
CA LYS A 136 5.71 -19.12 9.80
C LYS A 136 6.32 -18.40 8.60
N LEU A 137 6.31 -19.06 7.45
CA LEU A 137 6.61 -18.46 6.15
C LEU A 137 5.32 -18.41 5.33
N ALA A 138 4.95 -17.24 4.85
CA ALA A 138 3.78 -17.04 4.01
C ALA A 138 4.14 -16.32 2.71
N TRP A 139 3.53 -16.74 1.61
CA TRP A 139 3.44 -15.96 0.39
C TRP A 139 2.02 -15.43 0.28
N TYR A 140 1.88 -14.16 -0.09
CA TYR A 140 0.58 -13.54 -0.30
C TYR A 140 0.50 -12.86 -1.66
N ARG A 141 -0.72 -12.78 -2.18
CA ARG A 141 -1.09 -11.99 -3.34
C ARG A 141 -2.47 -11.39 -3.15
N ASN A 142 -2.52 -10.07 -3.07
CA ASN A 142 -3.72 -9.26 -3.03
C ASN A 142 -3.97 -8.62 -4.40
N ASN A 143 -5.15 -8.79 -4.95
CA ASN A 143 -5.60 -8.18 -6.20
C ASN A 143 -6.91 -7.45 -5.96
N ILE A 144 -6.85 -6.11 -5.91
CA ILE A 144 -8.00 -5.24 -5.75
C ILE A 144 -8.43 -4.76 -7.12
N LYS A 145 -9.66 -5.05 -7.53
CA LYS A 145 -10.27 -4.53 -8.76
C LYS A 145 -11.09 -3.28 -8.48
N ASN A 146 -11.25 -2.44 -9.51
CA ASN A 146 -11.99 -1.17 -9.45
C ASN A 146 -11.43 -0.22 -8.37
N VAL A 147 -10.11 -0.14 -8.22
CA VAL A 147 -9.50 0.67 -7.15
C VAL A 147 -9.90 2.13 -7.32
N ILE A 148 -10.51 2.71 -6.30
CA ILE A 148 -10.91 4.11 -6.30
C ILE A 148 -9.65 4.93 -6.05
N GLU A 149 -9.24 5.70 -7.06
CA GLU A 149 -8.11 6.61 -6.98
C GLU A 149 -8.57 8.05 -7.21
N ARG A 150 -7.82 9.00 -6.63
CA ARG A 150 -8.01 10.43 -6.84
C ARG A 150 -6.87 11.03 -7.64
N ASP A 151 -7.21 11.78 -8.70
CA ASP A 151 -6.24 12.51 -9.52
C ASP A 151 -5.83 13.87 -8.90
N ARG A 152 -4.98 14.62 -9.61
CA ARG A 152 -4.50 15.95 -9.20
C ARG A 152 -5.59 17.03 -9.16
N ASN A 153 -6.68 16.84 -9.87
CA ASN A 153 -7.82 17.75 -9.94
C ASN A 153 -8.91 17.34 -8.94
N PHE A 154 -8.62 16.38 -8.08
CA PHE A 154 -9.51 15.85 -7.06
C PHE A 154 -10.67 15.01 -7.60
N PHE A 155 -10.57 14.53 -8.84
CA PHE A 155 -11.55 13.61 -9.40
C PHE A 155 -11.27 12.18 -8.97
N LEU A 156 -12.33 11.52 -8.52
CA LEU A 156 -12.33 10.11 -8.14
C LEU A 156 -12.76 9.26 -9.33
N THR A 157 -11.99 8.21 -9.62
CA THR A 157 -12.26 7.24 -10.69
C THR A 157 -11.93 5.82 -10.23
N ASN A 158 -12.46 4.81 -10.91
CA ASN A 158 -12.06 3.41 -10.70
C ASN A 158 -10.95 3.01 -11.68
N LEU A 159 -9.75 2.77 -11.17
CA LEU A 159 -8.70 2.07 -11.89
C LEU A 159 -9.05 0.58 -12.05
N ASP A 160 -8.55 -0.05 -13.10
CA ASP A 160 -8.84 -1.47 -13.35
C ASP A 160 -8.43 -2.38 -12.18
N ARG A 161 -7.18 -2.26 -11.67
CA ARG A 161 -6.72 -3.02 -10.50
C ARG A 161 -5.41 -2.54 -9.86
N GLN A 162 -5.22 -2.90 -8.60
CA GLN A 162 -3.92 -2.93 -7.92
C GLN A 162 -3.59 -4.36 -7.49
N VAL A 163 -2.36 -4.81 -7.77
CA VAL A 163 -1.86 -6.14 -7.39
C VAL A 163 -0.61 -5.98 -6.53
N VAL A 164 -0.70 -6.45 -5.29
CA VAL A 164 0.42 -6.49 -4.33
C VAL A 164 0.72 -7.94 -3.99
N SER A 165 1.99 -8.33 -4.04
CA SER A 165 2.41 -9.67 -3.64
C SER A 165 3.73 -9.63 -2.90
N GLY A 166 3.92 -10.54 -1.96
CA GLY A 166 5.13 -10.59 -1.15
C GLY A 166 5.28 -11.87 -0.36
N LEU A 167 6.34 -11.89 0.43
CA LEU A 167 6.68 -12.94 1.38
C LEU A 167 6.68 -12.36 2.79
N GLU A 168 6.12 -13.08 3.74
CA GLU A 168 6.20 -12.76 5.17
C GLU A 168 6.85 -13.92 5.91
N LEU A 169 7.85 -13.60 6.73
CA LEU A 169 8.45 -14.52 7.68
C LEU A 169 8.16 -14.01 9.08
N GLN A 170 7.58 -14.86 9.92
CA GLN A 170 7.35 -14.59 11.33
C GLN A 170 8.03 -15.70 12.14
N GLY A 171 8.73 -15.33 13.19
CA GLY A 171 9.40 -16.28 14.08
C GLY A 171 9.28 -15.79 15.51
N ARG A 172 8.95 -16.69 16.44
CA ARG A 172 8.91 -16.38 17.86
C ARG A 172 9.61 -17.45 18.66
N TYR A 173 10.29 -17.04 19.72
CA TYR A 173 11.01 -17.91 20.66
C TYR A 173 10.80 -17.40 22.08
N ASP A 174 10.49 -18.28 23.03
CA ASP A 174 10.50 -17.99 24.46
C ASP A 174 10.79 -19.28 25.25
N ASN A 175 11.87 -19.26 26.03
CA ASN A 175 12.24 -20.35 26.95
C ASN A 175 12.04 -19.97 28.43
N GLY A 176 11.31 -18.90 28.69
CA GLY A 176 11.08 -18.31 30.01
C GLY A 176 12.10 -17.23 30.36
N ARG A 177 13.40 -17.51 30.17
CA ARG A 177 14.50 -16.59 30.48
C ARG A 177 14.86 -15.66 29.32
N PHE A 178 14.84 -16.16 28.10
CA PHE A 178 15.12 -15.41 26.88
C PHE A 178 13.92 -15.49 25.95
N PHE A 179 13.62 -14.37 25.29
CA PHE A 179 12.60 -14.30 24.27
C PHE A 179 13.08 -13.51 23.05
N ALA A 180 12.56 -13.90 21.89
CA ALA A 180 12.75 -13.21 20.64
C ALA A 180 11.48 -13.27 19.79
N ASP A 181 11.17 -12.20 19.08
CA ASP A 181 10.09 -12.10 18.10
C ASP A 181 10.63 -11.41 16.86
N LEU A 182 10.46 -12.04 15.71
CA LEU A 182 10.97 -11.61 14.41
C LEU A 182 9.81 -11.56 13.42
N GLY A 183 9.60 -10.40 12.80
CA GLY A 183 8.74 -10.24 11.64
C GLY A 183 9.52 -9.64 10.48
N ILE A 184 9.47 -10.26 9.31
CA ILE A 184 10.05 -9.76 8.07
C ILE A 184 8.96 -9.77 7.01
N ASN A 185 8.75 -8.65 6.32
CA ASN A 185 7.93 -8.59 5.10
C ASN A 185 8.80 -8.17 3.93
N TYR A 186 8.71 -8.89 2.81
CA TYR A 186 9.40 -8.62 1.56
C TYR A 186 8.39 -8.52 0.41
N THR A 187 8.17 -7.30 -0.07
CA THR A 187 7.26 -7.01 -1.17
C THR A 187 7.93 -7.37 -2.49
N LEU A 188 7.39 -8.38 -3.18
CA LEU A 188 7.85 -8.82 -4.51
C LEU A 188 7.39 -7.86 -5.60
N SER A 189 6.15 -7.39 -5.50
CA SER A 189 5.55 -6.53 -6.52
C SER A 189 4.42 -5.68 -5.95
N ASN A 190 4.32 -4.44 -6.42
CA ASN A 190 3.18 -3.55 -6.22
C ASN A 190 2.88 -2.88 -7.56
N LYS A 191 1.87 -3.38 -8.27
CA LYS A 191 1.49 -2.91 -9.60
C LYS A 191 0.13 -2.26 -9.56
N VAL A 192 0.00 -1.10 -10.18
CA VAL A 192 -1.28 -0.44 -10.45
C VAL A 192 -1.50 -0.49 -11.95
N CYS A 193 -2.66 -1.00 -12.35
CA CYS A 193 -3.00 -1.22 -13.74
C CYS A 193 -4.28 -0.46 -14.10
N ASP A 194 -4.22 0.30 -15.19
CA ASP A 194 -5.37 0.94 -15.81
C ASP A 194 -4.97 1.39 -17.23
N GLU A 195 -5.70 0.94 -18.25
CA GLU A 195 -5.36 1.27 -19.65
C GLU A 195 -5.65 2.74 -19.97
N ASP A 196 -6.83 3.22 -19.57
CA ASP A 196 -7.29 4.60 -19.76
C ASP A 196 -6.27 5.59 -19.20
N THR A 197 -5.87 5.43 -17.94
CA THR A 197 -4.89 6.29 -17.28
C THR A 197 -3.50 6.22 -17.95
N ALA A 198 -3.07 5.03 -18.39
CA ALA A 198 -1.80 4.88 -19.10
C ALA A 198 -1.80 5.65 -20.42
N LEU A 199 -2.87 5.55 -21.21
CA LEU A 199 -2.99 6.25 -22.49
C LEU A 199 -3.15 7.76 -22.29
N LEU A 200 -3.93 8.20 -21.30
CA LEU A 200 -4.05 9.63 -20.96
C LEU A 200 -2.72 10.25 -20.51
N THR A 201 -1.79 9.43 -20.01
CA THR A 201 -0.45 9.89 -19.63
C THR A 201 0.48 10.13 -20.84
N ASP A 202 0.31 9.38 -21.93
CA ASP A 202 1.06 9.53 -23.18
C ASP A 202 0.15 9.29 -24.40
N PRO A 203 -0.77 10.23 -24.69
CA PRO A 203 -1.88 10.00 -25.62
C PRO A 203 -1.44 9.87 -27.09
N TYR A 204 -0.28 10.42 -27.43
CA TYR A 204 0.25 10.42 -28.80
C TYR A 204 0.96 9.12 -29.12
N TYR A 205 1.87 8.67 -28.25
CA TYR A 205 2.74 7.54 -28.55
C TYR A 205 2.35 6.25 -27.79
N GLY A 206 1.53 6.37 -26.75
CA GLY A 206 1.05 5.23 -25.97
C GLY A 206 2.18 4.38 -25.38
N ARG A 207 3.30 4.97 -24.96
CA ARG A 207 4.49 4.23 -24.47
C ARG A 207 4.35 3.78 -23.02
N VAL A 208 3.49 4.45 -22.26
CA VAL A 208 3.22 4.10 -20.85
C VAL A 208 2.54 2.74 -20.80
N LYS A 209 3.09 1.86 -19.97
CA LYS A 209 2.54 0.51 -19.77
C LYS A 209 1.21 0.59 -19.04
N THR A 210 0.26 -0.26 -19.42
CA THR A 210 -1.02 -0.44 -18.72
C THR A 210 -0.84 -0.75 -17.24
N CYS A 211 0.25 -1.43 -16.84
CA CYS A 211 0.59 -1.72 -15.45
C CYS A 211 1.94 -1.07 -15.08
N VAL A 212 1.90 -0.13 -14.13
CA VAL A 212 3.07 0.60 -13.63
C VAL A 212 3.42 0.17 -12.20
N ASP A 213 4.69 0.33 -11.82
CA ASP A 213 5.09 0.13 -10.43
C ASP A 213 4.51 1.25 -9.56
N ASN A 214 3.97 0.90 -8.39
CA ASN A 214 3.65 1.86 -7.32
C ASN A 214 2.58 2.93 -7.60
N GLY A 215 1.97 2.99 -8.78
CA GLY A 215 0.88 3.95 -9.08
C GLY A 215 1.14 4.84 -10.29
N PHE A 216 0.07 5.46 -10.79
CA PHE A 216 0.11 6.40 -11.90
C PHE A 216 0.55 7.80 -11.45
N ARG A 217 1.11 8.58 -12.38
CA ARG A 217 1.62 9.92 -12.12
C ARG A 217 0.51 10.84 -11.63
N ASN A 218 0.75 11.56 -10.55
CA ASN A 218 -0.21 12.44 -9.86
C ASN A 218 -1.40 11.72 -9.20
N GLY A 219 -1.42 10.37 -9.21
CA GLY A 219 -2.37 9.57 -8.46
C GLY A 219 -2.05 9.53 -6.97
N TYR A 220 -3.02 9.13 -6.16
CA TYR A 220 -2.85 8.94 -4.72
C TYR A 220 -1.96 7.73 -4.40
N LEU A 221 -2.12 6.64 -5.14
CA LEU A 221 -1.43 5.38 -4.90
C LEU A 221 0.09 5.52 -5.06
N GLN A 222 0.53 6.50 -5.88
CA GLN A 222 1.94 6.86 -6.06
C GLN A 222 2.67 7.20 -4.75
N ASN A 223 1.95 7.64 -3.71
CA ASN A 223 2.51 7.95 -2.38
C ASN A 223 2.20 6.89 -1.32
N MET A 224 1.45 5.85 -1.67
CA MET A 224 1.09 4.74 -0.79
C MET A 224 1.99 3.52 -1.04
N VAL A 225 3.27 3.79 -1.32
CA VAL A 225 4.26 2.76 -1.64
C VAL A 225 4.72 2.07 -0.37
N GLN A 226 4.42 0.78 -0.24
CA GLN A 226 4.96 0.00 0.85
C GLN A 226 6.47 -0.19 0.67
N PRO A 227 7.28 -0.13 1.75
CA PRO A 227 8.69 -0.50 1.67
C PRO A 227 8.86 -1.88 1.06
N LYS A 228 9.90 -2.04 0.23
CA LYS A 228 10.21 -3.33 -0.38
C LYS A 228 10.59 -4.38 0.68
N GLN A 229 11.24 -3.94 1.76
CA GLN A 229 11.55 -4.79 2.89
C GLN A 229 11.31 -4.05 4.20
N THR A 230 10.71 -4.75 5.17
CA THR A 230 10.61 -4.30 6.56
C THR A 230 11.01 -5.44 7.49
N VAL A 231 11.67 -5.10 8.59
CA VAL A 231 12.07 -6.04 9.64
C VAL A 231 11.68 -5.44 10.99
N ASN A 232 11.10 -6.26 11.85
CA ASN A 232 10.82 -5.96 13.24
C ASN A 232 11.39 -7.10 14.08
N LEU A 233 12.40 -6.81 14.89
CA LEU A 233 13.03 -7.78 15.78
C LEU A 233 12.93 -7.28 17.21
N LEU A 234 12.26 -8.02 18.07
CA LEU A 234 12.28 -7.83 19.51
C LEU A 234 13.13 -8.95 20.12
N VAL A 235 14.08 -8.60 20.96
CA VAL A 235 14.87 -9.57 21.75
C VAL A 235 14.93 -9.11 23.19
N GLY A 236 14.92 -10.04 24.13
CA GLY A 236 14.97 -9.69 25.54
C GLY A 236 15.16 -10.86 26.47
N GLY A 237 15.30 -10.52 27.75
CA GLY A 237 15.55 -11.47 28.82
C GLY A 237 14.78 -11.15 30.09
N ARG A 238 14.50 -12.19 30.86
CA ARG A 238 13.84 -12.14 32.17
C ARG A 238 14.77 -12.67 33.25
N PHE A 239 14.90 -11.88 34.31
CA PHE A 239 15.80 -12.10 35.45
C PHE A 239 15.03 -11.96 36.76
N LEU A 240 15.69 -12.30 37.88
CA LEU A 240 15.14 -12.17 39.23
C LEU A 240 13.77 -12.86 39.36
N ASP A 241 13.68 -14.13 38.96
CA ASP A 241 12.43 -14.89 38.93
C ASP A 241 11.30 -14.18 38.16
N GLN A 242 11.66 -13.65 36.99
CA GLN A 242 10.77 -12.86 36.11
C GLN A 242 10.22 -11.60 36.80
N LYS A 243 10.97 -11.01 37.74
CA LYS A 243 10.67 -9.67 38.26
C LYS A 243 11.31 -8.56 37.43
N LEU A 244 12.42 -8.85 36.74
CA LEU A 244 13.08 -7.88 35.87
C LEU A 244 13.03 -8.40 34.44
N GLU A 245 12.46 -7.61 33.53
CA GLU A 245 12.50 -7.87 32.09
C GLU A 245 13.26 -6.73 31.40
N LEU A 246 14.17 -7.10 30.52
CA LEU A 246 14.91 -6.20 29.65
C LEU A 246 14.61 -6.58 28.21
N GLY A 247 14.31 -5.61 27.36
CA GLY A 247 14.08 -5.86 25.94
C GLY A 247 14.58 -4.74 25.05
N THR A 248 14.94 -5.11 23.83
CA THR A 248 15.36 -4.21 22.76
C THR A 248 14.57 -4.56 21.50
N ARG A 249 13.99 -3.55 20.87
CA ARG A 249 13.30 -3.67 19.59
C ARG A 249 14.08 -2.96 18.49
N ILE A 250 14.31 -3.63 17.39
CA ILE A 250 14.99 -3.12 16.21
C ILE A 250 13.98 -3.11 15.07
N LEU A 251 13.72 -1.92 14.55
CA LEU A 251 12.85 -1.68 13.41
C LEU A 251 13.69 -1.26 12.21
N TYR A 252 13.50 -1.93 11.09
CA TYR A 252 14.13 -1.55 9.82
C TYR A 252 13.07 -1.43 8.73
N HIS A 253 13.20 -0.40 7.91
CA HIS A 253 12.52 -0.32 6.63
C HIS A 253 13.49 0.09 5.54
N GLN A 254 13.33 -0.51 4.36
CA GLN A 254 14.07 -0.12 3.18
C GLN A 254 13.58 1.24 2.67
N GLY A 255 14.52 2.05 2.18
CA GLY A 255 14.22 3.28 1.47
C GLY A 255 13.46 3.02 0.18
N SER A 256 12.71 4.03 -0.25
CA SER A 256 11.99 4.03 -1.52
C SER A 256 12.44 5.23 -2.34
N ILE A 257 12.78 4.97 -3.61
CA ILE A 257 13.07 6.00 -4.60
C ILE A 257 11.87 6.04 -5.56
N ASN A 258 11.51 7.24 -5.99
CA ASN A 258 10.47 7.48 -6.98
C ASN A 258 10.65 6.59 -8.24
N THR A 259 9.58 5.87 -8.62
CA THR A 259 9.55 5.01 -9.81
C THR A 259 9.19 5.75 -11.10
N ASP A 260 9.00 7.07 -11.08
CA ASP A 260 8.62 7.89 -12.23
C ASP A 260 9.51 7.66 -13.45
N ALA A 261 10.83 7.77 -13.29
CA ALA A 261 11.78 7.60 -14.40
C ALA A 261 11.67 6.22 -15.05
N LYS A 262 11.31 5.19 -14.27
CA LYS A 262 11.09 3.82 -14.75
C LYS A 262 9.73 3.64 -15.43
N ASN A 263 8.69 4.28 -14.90
CA ASN A 263 7.30 4.08 -15.34
C ASN A 263 6.92 4.96 -16.53
N PHE A 264 7.44 6.18 -16.59
CA PHE A 264 6.96 7.25 -17.47
C PHE A 264 8.05 7.85 -18.34
N TYR A 265 9.25 7.27 -18.41
CA TYR A 265 10.37 7.79 -19.21
C TYR A 265 10.64 9.29 -18.91
N ASP A 266 11.26 10.02 -19.85
CA ASP A 266 11.35 11.47 -19.80
C ASP A 266 10.14 12.13 -20.51
N LEU A 267 8.92 11.80 -20.06
CA LEU A 267 7.68 12.48 -20.50
C LEU A 267 7.59 13.93 -19.98
N GLY A 268 8.71 14.60 -19.70
CA GLY A 268 8.79 15.98 -19.23
C GLY A 268 8.40 16.19 -17.76
N ARG A 269 8.50 17.46 -17.32
CA ARG A 269 8.41 17.88 -15.91
C ARG A 269 7.10 17.49 -15.24
N TYR A 270 7.22 17.16 -13.95
CA TYR A 270 6.09 16.89 -13.05
C TYR A 270 5.22 18.14 -12.94
N SER A 271 4.06 18.12 -13.60
CA SER A 271 3.18 19.29 -13.72
C SER A 271 2.28 19.52 -12.49
N GLY A 272 2.28 18.61 -11.51
CA GLY A 272 1.46 18.70 -10.30
C GLY A 272 2.15 19.35 -9.09
N TYR A 273 1.42 20.21 -8.38
CA TYR A 273 1.76 20.60 -7.00
C TYR A 273 1.35 19.50 -6.00
N PHE A 274 0.22 18.83 -6.25
CA PHE A 274 -0.31 17.77 -5.41
C PHE A 274 0.23 16.39 -5.80
N ASN A 275 0.24 15.46 -4.83
CA ASN A 275 0.64 14.05 -4.98
C ASN A 275 2.08 13.82 -5.48
N ARG A 276 2.98 14.80 -5.32
CA ARG A 276 4.40 14.61 -5.63
C ARG A 276 4.96 13.39 -4.89
N PRO A 277 5.58 12.44 -5.61
CA PRO A 277 6.11 11.22 -5.01
C PRO A 277 7.10 11.55 -3.90
N LEU A 278 6.83 11.03 -2.72
CA LEU A 278 7.73 11.08 -1.59
C LEU A 278 8.73 9.93 -1.66
N SER A 279 9.98 10.23 -1.30
CA SER A 279 11.06 9.26 -1.19
C SER A 279 11.61 9.33 0.21
N TRP A 280 12.00 8.18 0.75
CA TRP A 280 12.59 8.06 2.08
C TRP A 280 13.80 7.14 2.01
N THR A 281 14.73 7.34 2.94
CA THR A 281 15.94 6.53 3.04
C THR A 281 15.69 5.26 3.84
N SER A 282 16.60 4.30 3.74
CA SER A 282 16.59 3.14 4.62
C SER A 282 16.98 3.56 6.04
N VAL A 283 16.26 3.08 7.04
CA VAL A 283 16.48 3.47 8.43
C VAL A 283 16.41 2.24 9.32
N VAL A 284 17.28 2.23 10.34
CA VAL A 284 17.19 1.34 11.50
C VAL A 284 16.89 2.20 12.71
N VAL A 285 15.82 1.87 13.43
CA VAL A 285 15.41 2.49 14.69
C VAL A 285 15.55 1.45 15.79
N VAL A 286 16.15 1.83 16.91
CA VAL A 286 16.34 0.96 18.07
C VAL A 286 15.57 1.54 19.24
N ASP A 287 14.68 0.74 19.80
CA ASP A 287 13.96 1.03 21.04
C ASP A 287 14.45 0.06 22.12
N ALA A 288 14.35 0.46 23.39
CA ALA A 288 14.71 -0.39 24.51
C ALA A 288 13.76 -0.16 25.69
N HIS A 289 13.50 -1.21 26.46
CA HIS A 289 12.68 -1.15 27.67
C HIS A 289 13.26 -1.97 28.82
N VAL A 290 12.96 -1.49 30.02
CA VAL A 290 13.20 -2.16 31.29
C VAL A 290 11.89 -2.18 32.06
N ASN A 291 11.42 -3.35 32.44
CA ASN A 291 10.25 -3.52 33.28
C ASN A 291 10.64 -4.22 34.57
N TYR A 292 10.33 -3.61 35.70
CA TYR A 292 10.61 -4.15 37.02
C TYR A 292 9.34 -4.25 37.87
N ARG A 293 9.02 -5.47 38.29
CA ARG A 293 7.91 -5.79 39.16
C ARG A 293 8.36 -5.67 40.62
N LEU A 294 7.96 -4.57 41.27
CA LEU A 294 8.23 -4.28 42.68
C LEU A 294 7.56 -5.33 43.58
N ASN A 295 6.28 -5.64 43.31
CA ASN A 295 5.51 -6.67 44.02
C ASN A 295 4.42 -7.26 43.10
N ARG A 296 3.50 -8.08 43.62
CA ARG A 296 2.46 -8.72 42.79
C ARG A 296 1.47 -7.74 42.15
N GLN A 297 1.37 -6.52 42.68
CA GLN A 297 0.38 -5.50 42.29
C GLN A 297 1.00 -4.31 41.56
N VAL A 298 2.30 -4.06 41.74
CA VAL A 298 2.98 -2.85 41.27
C VAL A 298 4.18 -3.18 40.38
N ALA A 299 4.25 -2.54 39.22
CA ALA A 299 5.37 -2.60 38.28
C ALA A 299 5.75 -1.22 37.76
N VAL A 300 7.05 -1.04 37.49
CA VAL A 300 7.63 0.18 36.91
C VAL A 300 8.27 -0.18 35.57
N GLU A 301 7.97 0.58 34.53
CA GLU A 301 8.57 0.44 33.20
C GLU A 301 9.29 1.72 32.81
N LEU A 302 10.54 1.60 32.39
CA LEU A 302 11.28 2.64 31.68
C LEU A 302 11.45 2.20 30.23
N ALA A 303 10.88 2.96 29.30
CA ALA A 303 11.00 2.70 27.86
C ALA A 303 11.64 3.90 27.16
N THR A 304 12.51 3.62 26.19
CA THR A 304 13.11 4.64 25.32
C THR A 304 12.85 4.26 23.86
N SER A 305 12.22 5.15 23.10
CA SER A 305 12.07 5.00 21.66
C SER A 305 13.13 5.80 20.91
N ASN A 306 13.55 5.32 19.74
CA ASN A 306 14.57 5.94 18.89
C ASN A 306 15.84 6.27 19.70
N LEU A 307 16.39 5.27 20.39
CA LEU A 307 17.55 5.36 21.29
C LEU A 307 18.75 6.01 20.59
N THR A 308 18.94 5.75 19.30
CA THR A 308 20.00 6.34 18.46
C THR A 308 19.70 7.75 17.95
N ASN A 309 18.56 8.34 18.32
CA ASN A 309 18.11 9.69 17.94
C ASN A 309 18.19 9.98 16.43
N ARG A 310 17.68 9.06 15.60
CA ARG A 310 17.70 9.17 14.14
C ARG A 310 16.65 10.16 13.67
N TYR A 311 17.04 11.05 12.78
CA TYR A 311 16.12 11.87 11.99
C TYR A 311 15.72 11.10 10.73
N TYR A 312 14.42 10.81 10.58
CA TYR A 312 13.92 10.06 9.44
C TYR A 312 12.44 10.34 9.14
N LEU A 313 11.97 9.88 7.99
CA LEU A 313 10.56 9.90 7.59
C LEU A 313 10.01 8.47 7.66
N ASP A 314 8.86 8.31 8.31
CA ASP A 314 8.13 7.06 8.26
C ASP A 314 7.64 6.76 6.83
N PRO A 315 7.74 5.51 6.37
CA PRO A 315 7.11 5.09 5.13
C PRO A 315 5.60 5.37 5.13
N LEU A 316 5.02 5.52 3.94
CA LEU A 316 3.58 5.80 3.75
C LEU A 316 3.10 7.13 4.34
N SER A 317 3.98 7.95 4.92
CA SER A 317 3.65 9.33 5.25
C SER A 317 3.42 10.13 3.97
N ARG A 318 2.31 10.88 3.93
CA ARG A 318 2.00 11.81 2.85
C ARG A 318 2.53 13.22 3.11
N THR A 319 3.21 13.42 4.23
CA THR A 319 3.85 14.68 4.59
C THR A 319 5.35 14.45 4.79
N ARG A 320 6.14 15.51 4.65
CA ARG A 320 7.58 15.48 4.97
C ARG A 320 7.82 15.69 6.46
N MET A 321 6.88 15.28 7.30
CA MET A 321 7.01 15.40 8.74
C MET A 321 7.94 14.29 9.24
N PRO A 322 9.05 14.63 9.92
CA PRO A 322 9.94 13.64 10.49
C PRO A 322 9.25 12.88 11.62
N ALA A 323 9.63 11.61 11.75
CA ALA A 323 9.28 10.80 12.91
C ALA A 323 9.89 11.41 14.19
N PRO A 324 9.28 11.18 15.37
CA PRO A 324 9.83 11.65 16.64
C PRO A 324 11.27 11.19 16.89
N GLY A 325 12.06 12.09 17.49
CA GLY A 325 13.41 11.79 17.96
C GLY A 325 13.41 10.89 19.20
N ARG A 326 14.55 10.84 19.90
CA ARG A 326 14.68 10.06 21.14
C ARG A 326 13.64 10.53 22.16
N THR A 327 12.83 9.59 22.65
CA THR A 327 11.82 9.85 23.68
C THR A 327 11.97 8.84 24.81
N VAL A 328 11.93 9.32 26.05
CA VAL A 328 12.00 8.49 27.26
C VAL A 328 10.66 8.56 27.98
N ARG A 329 10.11 7.40 28.37
CA ARG A 329 8.84 7.27 29.08
C ARG A 329 9.03 6.42 30.33
N LEU A 330 8.59 6.94 31.47
CA LEU A 330 8.46 6.20 32.72
C LEU A 330 6.98 5.91 32.98
N SER A 331 6.64 4.66 33.27
CA SER A 331 5.27 4.22 33.55
C SER A 331 5.22 3.46 34.88
N LEU A 332 4.19 3.72 35.69
CA LEU A 332 3.88 2.97 36.90
C LEU A 332 2.51 2.31 36.72
N THR A 333 2.45 1.00 36.88
CA THR A 333 1.20 0.22 36.79
C THR A 333 0.87 -0.38 38.14
N GLY A 334 -0.34 -0.11 38.64
CA GLY A 334 -0.90 -0.72 39.85
C GLY A 334 -2.17 -1.51 39.52
N LYS A 335 -2.27 -2.74 40.02
CA LYS A 335 -3.51 -3.56 39.97
C LYS A 335 -3.99 -3.76 41.41
N PHE A 336 -5.26 -3.44 41.66
CA PHE A 336 -5.92 -3.55 42.97
C PHE A 336 -6.97 -4.65 42.97
#